data_AF-A0A528D6Y1-F1
#
_entry.id   AF-A0A528D6Y1-F1
#
_cell.length_a   1.000
_cell.length_b   1.000
_cell.length_c   1.000
_cell.angle_alpha   90.00
_cell.angle_beta   90.00
_cell.angle_gamma   90.00
#
_symmetry.space_group_name_H-M   'P 1'
#
loop_
_entity.id
_entity.type
_entity.pdbx_description
1 polymer ?
#
loop_
_entity_poly.entity_id
_entity_poly.type
_entity_poly.pdbx_seq_one_letter_code
_entity_poly.pdbx_strand_id
1 'polypeptide(L)' 'IILSVVLGMLYPLPWIGDIFGDILVGAGWVALFGVAALWVTAIRTMVRAKTTLNPNAEPDHLVTSGPFGITRNPMYL' A
#
# COMPACT_ATOMS: atom_id res chain seq x y z
N ILE A 1 -20.51 19.49 5.10
CA ILE A 1 -21.73 18.65 5.14
C ILE A 1 -22.86 19.30 4.34
N ILE A 2 -23.47 20.42 4.77
CA ILE A 2 -24.58 21.06 4.04
C ILE A 2 -24.17 21.48 2.60
N LEU A 3 -23.00 22.10 2.44
CA LEU A 3 -22.48 22.50 1.12
C LEU A 3 -22.26 21.28 0.21
N SER A 4 -21.78 20.17 0.76
CA SER A 4 -21.56 18.91 0.04
C SER A 4 -22.87 18.26 -0.41
N VAL A 5 -23.92 18.31 0.42
CA VAL A 5 -25.25 17.76 0.11
C VAL A 5 -25.91 18.54 -1.03
N VAL A 6 -25.88 19.87 -0.99
CA VAL A 6 -26.47 20.72 -2.05
C VAL A 6 -25.75 20.53 -3.39
N LEU A 7 -24.42 20.42 -3.35
CA LEU A 7 -23.61 20.12 -4.53
C LEU A 7 -23.91 18.73 -5.10
N GLY A 8 -24.13 17.72 -4.26
CA GLY A 8 -24.49 16.35 -4.67
C GLY A 8 -25.85 16.24 -5.37
N MET A 9 -26.78 17.15 -5.06
CA MET A 9 -28.10 17.20 -5.70
C MET A 9 -28.08 17.88 -7.08
N LEU A 10 -27.15 18.82 -7.30
CA LEU A 10 -27.04 19.58 -8.55
C LEU A 10 -26.02 18.98 -9.53
N TYR A 11 -24.97 18.37 -8.99
CA TYR A 11 -24.01 17.55 -9.70
C TYR A 11 -23.98 16.20 -8.96
N PRO A 12 -24.39 15.08 -9.57
CA PRO A 12 -24.24 13.77 -8.95
C PRO A 12 -22.75 13.50 -8.75
N LEU A 13 -22.24 13.94 -7.60
CA LEU A 13 -20.86 13.76 -7.20
C LEU A 13 -20.74 12.27 -6.90
N PRO A 14 -19.88 11.54 -7.63
CA PRO A 14 -19.90 10.07 -7.62
C PRO A 14 -19.59 9.44 -6.24
N TRP A 15 -19.22 10.24 -5.23
CA TRP A 15 -18.91 9.83 -3.87
C TRP A 15 -19.96 10.26 -2.82
N ILE A 16 -21.04 10.96 -3.18
CA ILE A 16 -22.08 11.37 -2.23
C ILE A 16 -23.34 10.54 -2.54
N GLY A 17 -23.42 9.33 -2.00
CA GLY A 17 -24.66 8.55 -2.05
C GLY A 17 -24.48 7.03 -2.08
N ASP A 18 -23.30 6.52 -2.42
CA ASP A 18 -23.03 5.09 -2.49
C ASP A 18 -22.17 4.63 -1.30
N ILE A 19 -22.83 4.14 -0.25
CA ILE A 19 -22.15 3.59 0.95
C ILE A 19 -21.15 2.49 0.57
N PHE A 20 -21.46 1.66 -0.44
CA PHE A 20 -20.54 0.64 -0.91
C PHE A 20 -19.34 1.27 -1.62
N GLY A 21 -19.56 2.30 -2.45
CA GLY A 21 -18.51 3.10 -3.08
C GLY A 21 -17.54 3.71 -2.07
N ASP A 22 -18.05 4.33 -1.00
CA ASP A 22 -17.23 4.95 0.05
C ASP A 22 -16.37 3.91 0.79
N ILE A 23 -16.95 2.74 1.10
CA ILE A 23 -16.21 1.63 1.74
C ILE A 23 -15.12 1.11 0.81
N LEU A 24 -15.41 0.92 -0.50
CA LEU A 24 -14.43 0.45 -1.48
C LEU A 24 -13.27 1.45 -1.62
N VAL A 25 -13.56 2.75 -1.65
CA VAL A 25 -12.52 3.79 -1.69
C VAL A 25 -11.68 3.76 -0.42
N GLY A 26 -12.30 3.64 0.76
CA GLY A 26 -11.59 3.50 2.03
C GLY A 26 -10.69 2.25 2.05
N ALA A 27 -11.21 1.10 1.62
CA ALA A 27 -10.45 -0.14 1.50
C ALA A 27 -9.27 0.00 0.53
N GLY A 28 -9.46 0.70 -0.60
CA GLY A 28 -8.41 1.02 -1.55
C GLY A 28 -7.27 1.82 -0.92
N TRP A 29 -7.59 2.84 -0.12
CA TRP A 29 -6.59 3.61 0.63
C TRP A 29 -5.86 2.75 1.67
N VAL A 30 -6.58 1.93 2.42
CA VAL A 30 -5.96 1.01 3.40
C VAL A 30 -4.99 0.05 2.69
N ALA A 31 -5.40 -0.53 1.56
CA ALA A 31 -4.54 -1.40 0.77
C ALA A 31 -3.30 -0.66 0.26
N LEU A 32 -3.48 0.56 -0.29
CA LEU A 32 -2.37 1.40 -0.78
C LEU A 32 -1.34 1.69 0.33
N PHE A 33 -1.80 2.12 1.51
CA PHE A 33 -0.91 2.37 2.64
C PHE A 33 -0.28 1.09 3.19
N GLY A 34 -1.00 -0.04 3.13
CA GLY A 34 -0.48 -1.36 3.48
C GLY A 34 0.70 -1.77 2.61
N VAL A 35 0.55 -1.64 1.27
CA VAL A 35 1.63 -1.92 0.30
C VAL A 35 2.81 -0.97 0.52
N ALA A 36 2.55 0.33 0.70
CA ALA A 36 3.61 1.30 0.98
C ALA A 36 4.40 0.94 2.27
N ALA A 37 3.69 0.55 3.34
CA ALA A 37 4.33 0.12 4.58
C ALA A 37 5.13 -1.19 4.39
N LEU A 38 4.61 -2.14 3.60
CA LEU A 38 5.32 -3.36 3.25
C LEU A 38 6.64 -3.07 2.54
N TRP A 39 6.62 -2.21 1.52
CA TRP A 39 7.83 -1.82 0.78
C TRP A 39 8.83 -1.09 1.67
N VAL A 40 8.37 -0.13 2.48
CA VAL A 40 9.25 0.60 3.40
C VAL A 40 9.92 -0.34 4.40
N THR A 41 9.16 -1.29 4.96
CA THR A 41 9.72 -2.26 5.91
C THR A 41 10.66 -3.27 5.24
N ALA A 42 10.37 -3.71 4.02
CA ALA A 42 11.25 -4.59 3.25
C ALA A 42 12.59 -3.89 2.94
N ILE A 43 12.55 -2.68 2.37
CA ILE A 43 13.74 -1.87 2.05
C ILE A 43 14.55 -1.62 3.33
N ARG A 44 13.91 -1.22 4.44
CA ARG A 44 14.59 -1.02 5.72
C ARG A 44 15.29 -2.29 6.20
N THR A 45 14.69 -3.45 6.01
CA THR A 45 15.29 -4.74 6.40
C THR A 45 16.52 -5.03 5.55
N MET A 46 16.45 -4.82 4.23
CA MET A 46 17.57 -5.02 3.32
C MET A 46 18.73 -4.04 3.60
N VAL A 47 18.42 -2.76 3.83
CA VAL A 47 19.42 -1.74 4.19
C VAL A 47 20.10 -2.07 5.52
N ARG A 48 19.35 -2.53 6.53
CA ARG A 48 19.93 -2.97 7.81
C ARG A 48 20.79 -4.22 7.67
N ALA A 49 20.39 -5.14 6.80
CA ALA A 49 21.17 -6.32 6.46
C ALA A 49 22.42 -5.98 5.63
N LYS A 50 22.46 -4.79 4.98
CA LYS A 50 23.51 -4.38 4.04
C LYS A 50 23.58 -5.33 2.83
N THR A 51 22.43 -5.70 2.30
CA THR A 51 22.32 -6.51 1.06
C THR A 51 21.92 -5.63 -0.13
N THR A 52 22.15 -6.11 -1.34
CA THR A 52 21.79 -5.40 -2.58
C THR A 52 20.29 -5.12 -2.68
N LEU A 53 19.94 -3.89 -3.06
CA LEU A 53 18.56 -3.49 -3.37
C LEU A 53 18.19 -3.71 -4.84
N ASN A 54 19.18 -4.00 -5.70
CA ASN A 54 18.93 -4.21 -7.13
C ASN A 54 18.28 -5.60 -7.32
N PRO A 55 17.03 -5.67 -7.81
CA PRO A 55 16.32 -6.94 -7.97
C PRO A 55 16.93 -7.85 -9.05
N ASN A 56 17.78 -7.30 -9.93
CA ASN A 56 18.48 -8.05 -10.97
C ASN A 56 19.93 -8.41 -10.57
N ALA A 57 20.41 -7.97 -9.40
CA ALA A 57 21.73 -8.31 -8.91
C ALA A 57 21.66 -9.56 -8.01
N GLU A 58 22.79 -10.25 -7.89
CA GLU A 58 22.93 -11.36 -6.94
C GLU A 58 22.96 -10.81 -5.50
N PRO A 59 22.12 -11.32 -4.57
CA PRO A 59 22.14 -10.91 -3.18
C PRO A 59 23.43 -11.31 -2.48
N ASP A 60 24.04 -10.38 -1.74
CA ASP A 60 25.27 -10.67 -0.97
C ASP A 60 25.06 -11.75 0.10
N HIS A 61 23.86 -11.79 0.67
CA HIS A 61 23.43 -12.82 1.63
C HIS A 61 21.90 -12.85 1.74
N LEU A 62 21.37 -13.99 2.20
CA LEU A 62 19.95 -14.22 2.36
C LEU A 62 19.37 -13.50 3.59
N VAL A 63 18.29 -12.73 3.39
CA VAL A 63 17.54 -12.09 4.46
C VAL A 63 16.24 -12.87 4.69
N THR A 64 15.99 -13.29 5.93
CA THR A 64 14.79 -14.08 6.30
C THR A 64 13.95 -13.45 7.41
N SER A 65 14.28 -12.23 7.82
CA SER A 65 13.60 -11.49 8.88
C SER A 65 12.65 -10.43 8.30
N GLY A 66 11.73 -9.92 9.14
CA GLY A 66 10.74 -8.93 8.72
C GLY A 66 9.83 -9.47 7.61
N PRO A 67 9.50 -8.68 6.58
CA PRO A 67 8.66 -9.13 5.46
C PRO A 67 9.20 -10.37 4.72
N PHE A 68 10.53 -10.56 4.71
CA PHE A 68 11.18 -11.69 4.05
C PHE A 68 10.99 -13.04 4.78
N GLY A 69 10.45 -13.01 6.01
CA GLY A 69 10.06 -14.23 6.74
C GLY A 69 8.70 -14.78 6.34
N ILE A 70 7.85 -13.97 5.69
CA ILE A 70 6.51 -14.37 5.23
C ILE A 70 6.59 -14.85 3.77
N THR A 71 7.28 -14.09 2.93
CA THR A 71 7.50 -14.41 1.50
C THR A 71 8.94 -14.11 1.12
N ARG A 72 9.46 -14.81 0.11
CA ARG A 72 10.80 -14.53 -0.44
C ARG A 72 10.85 -13.24 -1.25
N ASN A 73 9.70 -12.79 -1.76
CA ASN A 73 9.57 -11.70 -2.72
C ASN A 73 8.57 -10.61 -2.26
N PRO A 74 8.76 -10.00 -1.06
CA PRO A 74 7.77 -9.08 -0.47
C PRO A 74 7.53 -7.81 -1.28
N MET A 75 8.43 -7.42 -2.20
CA MET A 75 8.24 -6.23 -3.05
C MET A 75 7.28 -6.47 -4.23
N TYR A 76 6.91 -7.72 -4.52
CA TYR A 76 5.95 -8.06 -5.59
C TYR A 76 4.51 -8.21 -5.07
N LEU A 77 4.31 -8.09 -3.77
CA LEU A 77 3.00 -8.04 -3.12
C LEU A 77 2.52 -6.59 -3.03
#